data_AF-A0A7V5CYI3-F1
#
_entry.id   AF-A0A7V5CYI3-F1
#
_cell.length_a   1.000
_cell.length_b   1.000
_cell.length_c   1.000
_cell.angle_alpha   90.00
_cell.angle_beta   90.00
_cell.angle_gamma   90.00
#
_symmetry.space_group_name_H-M   'P 1'
#
loop_
_entity.id
_entity.type
_entity.pdbx_description
1 polymer ?
#
loop_
_entity_poly.entity_id
_entity_poly.type
_entity_poly.pdbx_seq_one_letter_code
_entity_poly.pdbx_strand_id
1 'polypeptide(L)'
;MQSRNGKGKAFVYYFDHRTAASPDGANHGSEVAYVFGNFGGIGGTPGPDDMALSDLIRSYWINFARTGDPNGPGLSRWPAFTEKDQKVMFFDGGAMAKPIPNLEKLKAFDVYFSWRREQAKMNSKRHSSPMVSLSTGRLRGSITPDGVAVFKNIPFAQPPVGQLRWREPLPPKPWTGVRDATAFGPMCHQNDNQNFPHSEDCLQLNVWTPRWPMKSRVPVMVWFHGGGNFAGSGVEPLFNGETLARHGVVVVTTNYRLGIFGFFAHPELTKASVHHASGNYGLMDQIQALRWVKQNIARFGGDPANVTIFGESAGAADVNAL
;
A
#
# COMPACT_ATOMS: atom_id res chain seq x y z
N MET A 1 17.03 13.62 16.32
CA MET A 1 17.78 13.95 15.08
C MET A 1 19.27 14.03 15.39
N GLN A 2 20.14 13.96 14.37
CA GLN A 2 21.60 14.01 14.54
C GLN A 2 22.07 15.20 15.40
N SER A 3 21.42 16.37 15.32
CA SER A 3 21.74 17.53 16.16
C SER A 3 21.50 17.32 17.67
N ARG A 4 20.61 16.39 18.07
CA ARG A 4 20.37 16.02 19.47
C ARG A 4 21.16 14.77 19.91
N ASN A 5 21.28 13.80 19.01
CA ASN A 5 21.67 12.42 19.37
C ASN A 5 22.99 11.98 18.73
N GLY A 6 23.49 12.74 17.75
CA GLY A 6 24.74 12.46 17.06
C GLY A 6 25.93 13.00 17.85
N LYS A 7 27.10 12.40 17.65
CA LYS A 7 28.37 12.89 18.21
C LYS A 7 29.04 13.99 17.36
N GLY A 8 28.55 14.20 16.13
CA GLY A 8 29.08 15.18 15.17
C GLY A 8 28.18 16.39 15.01
N LYS A 9 28.76 17.51 14.53
CA LYS A 9 28.00 18.71 14.16
C LYS A 9 27.11 18.40 12.96
N ALA A 10 25.85 18.82 13.02
CA ALA A 10 24.93 18.77 11.89
C ALA A 10 24.85 20.14 11.23
N PHE A 11 24.78 20.18 9.90
CA PHE A 11 24.63 21.41 9.13
C PHE A 11 23.43 21.24 8.21
N VAL A 12 22.50 22.20 8.26
CA VAL A 12 21.24 22.17 7.50
C VAL A 12 21.23 23.34 6.54
N TYR A 13 20.76 23.11 5.31
CA TYR A 13 20.59 24.13 4.28
C TYR A 13 19.15 24.23 3.79
N TYR A 14 18.85 25.33 3.13
CA TYR A 14 17.60 25.59 2.41
C TYR A 14 17.98 26.12 1.03
N PHE A 15 17.63 25.38 -0.02
CA PHE A 15 17.90 25.77 -1.40
C PHE A 15 16.63 26.37 -2.01
N ASP A 16 16.69 27.64 -2.42
CA ASP A 16 15.54 28.41 -2.94
C ASP A 16 15.89 29.16 -4.23
N HIS A 17 17.02 28.79 -4.85
CA HIS A 17 17.47 29.45 -6.05
C HIS A 17 16.52 29.12 -7.22
N ARG A 18 16.00 30.17 -7.85
CA ARG A 18 15.11 30.07 -9.01
C ARG A 18 15.92 30.13 -10.29
N THR A 19 15.56 29.27 -11.23
CA THR A 19 16.14 29.26 -12.57
C THR A 19 15.08 29.65 -13.59
N ALA A 20 15.50 29.97 -14.82
CA ALA A 20 14.55 30.17 -15.91
C ALA A 20 13.68 28.92 -16.17
N ALA A 21 14.19 27.73 -15.88
CA ALA A 21 13.47 26.47 -16.02
C ALA A 21 12.54 26.15 -14.82
N SER A 22 12.65 26.89 -13.72
CA SER A 22 11.82 26.72 -12.51
C SER A 22 11.48 28.08 -11.89
N PRO A 23 10.62 28.87 -12.57
CA PRO A 23 10.29 30.24 -12.16
C PRO A 23 9.50 30.30 -10.84
N ASP A 24 8.79 29.23 -10.51
CA ASP A 24 7.91 29.15 -9.33
C ASP A 24 8.64 28.74 -8.03
N GLY A 25 9.93 28.38 -8.12
CA GLY A 25 10.72 27.95 -6.96
C GLY A 25 11.55 26.70 -7.24
N ALA A 26 12.44 26.38 -6.30
CA ALA A 26 13.22 25.16 -6.36
C ALA A 26 12.35 23.92 -6.07
N ASN A 27 12.50 22.88 -6.88
CA ASN A 27 11.86 21.59 -6.68
C ASN A 27 12.78 20.66 -5.85
N HIS A 28 12.21 19.56 -5.36
CA HIS A 28 13.00 18.56 -4.64
C HIS A 28 14.11 18.00 -5.54
N GLY A 29 15.37 18.18 -5.13
CA GLY A 29 16.55 17.71 -5.85
C GLY A 29 17.14 18.71 -6.85
N SER A 30 16.59 19.93 -6.96
CA SER A 30 17.12 20.96 -7.85
C SER A 30 18.59 21.32 -7.55
N GLU A 31 19.01 21.22 -6.29
CA GLU A 31 20.37 21.54 -5.83
C GLU A 31 21.42 20.50 -6.26
N VAL A 32 21.02 19.28 -6.61
CA VAL A 32 21.93 18.16 -6.88
C VAL A 32 22.89 18.49 -8.01
N ALA A 33 22.39 19.11 -9.08
CA ALA A 33 23.22 19.51 -10.20
C ALA A 33 24.27 20.57 -9.83
N TYR A 34 23.97 21.47 -8.90
CA TYR A 34 24.90 22.47 -8.39
C TYR A 34 25.99 21.83 -7.51
N VAL A 35 25.66 20.76 -6.79
CA VAL A 35 26.65 19.97 -6.03
C VAL A 35 27.62 19.26 -6.99
N PHE A 36 27.13 18.68 -8.08
CA PHE A 36 27.97 17.94 -9.03
C PHE A 36 28.60 18.81 -10.12
N GLY A 37 28.13 20.05 -10.31
CA GLY A 37 28.50 20.90 -11.43
C GLY A 37 28.01 20.35 -12.78
N ASN A 38 27.00 19.47 -12.79
CA ASN A 38 26.46 18.86 -13.99
C ASN A 38 25.00 19.25 -14.17
N PHE A 39 24.77 20.18 -15.09
CA PHE A 39 23.44 20.73 -15.39
C PHE A 39 22.69 19.96 -16.49
N GLY A 40 23.30 18.90 -17.03
CA GLY A 40 22.68 18.01 -18.03
C GLY A 40 21.60 17.15 -17.40
N GLY A 41 20.40 17.71 -17.21
CA GLY A 41 19.24 16.97 -16.67
C GLY A 41 18.18 17.83 -15.96
N ILE A 42 18.48 19.10 -15.66
CA ILE A 42 17.58 20.00 -14.90
C ILE A 42 16.82 21.01 -15.77
N GLY A 43 16.99 20.96 -17.10
CA GLY A 43 16.34 21.88 -18.03
C GLY A 43 16.98 23.27 -18.06
N GLY A 44 17.26 23.77 -19.27
CA GLY A 44 17.91 25.07 -19.47
C GLY A 44 19.44 25.03 -19.48
N THR A 45 20.05 26.15 -19.88
CA THR A 45 21.51 26.37 -19.88
C THR A 45 21.87 27.20 -18.65
N PRO A 46 22.84 26.77 -17.81
CA PRO A 46 23.21 27.52 -16.61
C PRO A 46 23.79 28.89 -16.99
N GLY A 47 23.35 29.93 -16.28
CA GLY A 47 23.91 31.27 -16.37
C GLY A 47 25.15 31.47 -15.48
N PRO A 48 25.77 32.66 -15.53
CA PRO A 48 26.89 33.01 -14.65
C PRO A 48 26.59 32.86 -13.15
N ASP A 49 25.37 33.24 -12.74
CA ASP A 49 24.93 33.13 -11.35
C ASP A 49 24.78 31.67 -10.89
N ASP A 50 24.35 30.78 -11.79
CA ASP A 50 24.25 29.34 -11.51
C ASP A 50 25.63 28.72 -11.28
N MET A 51 26.61 29.09 -12.12
CA MET A 51 27.98 28.62 -12.00
C MET A 51 28.62 29.12 -10.71
N ALA A 52 28.44 30.39 -10.37
CA ALA A 52 28.96 30.97 -9.13
C ALA A 52 28.34 30.31 -7.88
N LEU A 53 27.02 30.06 -7.89
CA LEU A 53 26.33 29.36 -6.81
C LEU A 53 26.78 27.89 -6.70
N SER A 54 26.99 27.21 -7.82
CA SER A 54 27.51 25.84 -7.87
C SER A 54 28.89 25.76 -7.22
N ASP A 55 29.81 26.66 -7.56
CA ASP A 55 31.14 26.69 -6.95
C ASP A 55 31.10 26.98 -5.45
N LEU A 56 30.16 27.83 -5.03
CA LEU A 56 29.93 28.13 -3.62
C LEU A 56 29.43 26.91 -2.85
N ILE A 57 28.40 26.21 -3.35
CA ILE A 57 27.87 24.99 -2.75
C ILE A 57 28.94 23.91 -2.67
N ARG A 58 29.67 23.67 -3.77
CA ARG A 58 30.77 22.71 -3.84
C ARG A 58 31.85 23.01 -2.82
N SER A 59 32.22 24.27 -2.64
CA SER A 59 33.22 24.68 -1.65
C SER A 59 32.81 24.26 -0.23
N TYR A 60 31.57 24.53 0.19
CA TYR A 60 31.08 24.10 1.51
C TYR A 60 31.08 22.58 1.67
N TRP A 61 30.60 21.84 0.67
CA TRP A 61 30.47 20.38 0.75
C TRP A 61 31.83 19.68 0.76
N ILE A 62 32.79 20.17 -0.05
CA ILE A 62 34.16 19.66 -0.07
C ILE A 62 34.88 19.95 1.25
N ASN A 63 34.70 21.15 1.82
CA ASN A 63 35.26 21.48 3.14
C ASN A 63 34.72 20.53 4.21
N PHE A 64 33.40 20.32 4.24
CA PHE A 64 32.77 19.40 5.18
C PHE A 64 33.28 17.97 5.01
N ALA A 65 33.39 17.48 3.78
CA ALA A 65 33.93 16.14 3.51
C ALA A 65 35.37 15.96 4.02
N ARG A 66 36.19 17.02 3.97
CA ARG A 66 37.58 17.00 4.43
C ARG A 66 37.73 17.09 5.95
N THR A 67 36.90 17.90 6.61
CA THR A 67 37.18 18.34 8.00
C THR A 67 36.02 18.12 8.97
N GLY A 68 34.83 17.79 8.46
CA GLY A 68 33.58 17.81 9.24
C GLY A 68 33.06 19.23 9.54
N ASP A 69 33.66 20.28 8.96
CA ASP A 69 33.22 21.66 9.06
C ASP A 69 33.14 22.28 7.65
N PRO A 70 31.97 22.78 7.20
CA PRO A 70 31.81 23.30 5.84
C PRO A 70 32.52 24.65 5.63
N ASN A 71 32.94 25.32 6.69
CA ASN A 71 33.47 26.68 6.62
C ASN A 71 34.90 26.73 6.06
N GLY A 72 35.24 27.84 5.40
CA GLY A 72 36.57 28.08 4.83
C GLY A 72 36.80 29.55 4.49
N PRO A 73 38.03 29.94 4.09
CA PRO A 73 38.35 31.31 3.72
C PRO A 73 37.42 31.84 2.61
N GLY A 74 36.93 33.08 2.75
CA GLY A 74 36.07 33.72 1.75
C GLY A 74 34.60 33.24 1.74
N LEU A 75 34.24 32.29 2.61
CA LEU A 75 32.86 31.78 2.71
C LEU A 75 32.09 32.45 3.85
N SER A 76 30.80 32.71 3.60
CA SER A 76 29.85 33.05 4.66
C SER A 76 29.80 31.93 5.71
N ARG A 77 29.73 32.30 6.98
CA ARG A 77 29.71 31.29 8.04
C ARG A 77 28.43 30.46 8.01
N TRP A 78 28.58 29.14 7.87
CA TRP A 78 27.52 28.14 8.05
C TRP A 78 27.57 27.62 9.49
N PRO A 79 26.64 28.05 10.37
CA PRO A 79 26.60 27.57 11.74
C PRO A 79 26.14 26.12 11.80
N ALA A 80 26.66 25.37 12.77
CA ALA A 80 26.08 24.07 13.10
C ALA A 80 24.63 24.27 13.56
N PHE A 81 23.75 23.42 13.06
CA PHE A 81 22.35 23.45 13.40
C PHE A 81 22.14 23.03 14.85
N THR A 82 21.54 23.91 15.64
CA THR A 82 21.05 23.61 16.98
C THR A 82 19.56 23.88 17.05
N GLU A 83 18.88 23.22 17.98
CA GLU A 83 17.45 23.46 18.16
C GLU A 83 17.13 24.78 18.83
N LYS A 84 18.12 25.40 19.46
CA LYS A 84 18.00 26.72 20.05
C LYS A 84 18.10 27.80 18.98
N ASP A 85 19.08 27.66 18.08
CA ASP A 85 19.40 28.71 17.11
C ASP A 85 18.60 28.56 15.80
N GLN A 86 18.27 27.32 15.41
CA GLN A 86 17.43 26.98 14.25
C GLN A 86 17.81 27.75 12.98
N LYS A 87 19.12 27.92 12.75
CA LYS A 87 19.66 28.58 11.57
C LYS A 87 20.09 27.55 10.54
N VAL A 88 19.78 27.84 9.29
CA VAL A 88 20.14 27.03 8.13
C VAL A 88 20.88 27.91 7.13
N MET A 89 21.74 27.31 6.30
CA MET A 89 22.37 28.02 5.19
C MET A 89 21.38 28.15 4.04
N PHE A 90 21.04 29.36 3.65
CA PHE A 90 20.25 29.61 2.44
C PHE A 90 21.17 29.69 1.23
N PHE A 91 20.82 28.92 0.21
CA PHE A 91 21.40 28.99 -1.13
C PHE A 91 20.38 29.59 -2.09
N ASP A 92 20.54 30.86 -2.39
CA ASP A 92 19.69 31.65 -3.29
C ASP A 92 20.52 32.82 -3.84
N GLY A 93 21.10 32.65 -5.03
CA GLY A 93 22.03 33.61 -5.63
C GLY A 93 23.29 33.91 -4.80
N GLY A 94 23.54 33.10 -3.76
CA GLY A 94 24.61 33.28 -2.77
C GLY A 94 24.37 32.40 -1.54
N ALA A 95 25.22 32.54 -0.51
CA ALA A 95 25.14 31.76 0.73
C ALA A 95 24.99 32.67 1.95
N MET A 96 23.89 32.51 2.69
CA MET A 96 23.65 33.26 3.93
C MET A 96 22.93 32.42 4.98
N ALA A 97 23.45 32.41 6.21
CA ALA A 97 22.77 31.76 7.32
C ALA A 97 21.56 32.58 7.78
N LYS A 98 20.36 31.99 7.73
CA LYS A 98 19.10 32.62 8.18
C LYS A 98 18.30 31.64 9.05
N PRO A 99 17.33 32.11 9.87
CA PRO A 99 16.39 31.21 10.55
C PRO A 99 15.61 30.33 9.57
N ILE A 100 15.15 29.15 10.03
CA ILE A 100 14.29 28.26 9.23
C ILE A 100 13.06 29.05 8.73
N PRO A 101 12.77 29.03 7.41
CA PRO A 101 11.60 29.70 6.87
C PRO A 101 10.32 28.98 7.29
N ASN A 102 9.24 29.72 7.53
CA ASN A 102 7.93 29.17 7.89
C ASN A 102 7.93 28.27 9.15
N LEU A 103 8.88 28.47 10.07
CA LEU A 103 9.06 27.62 11.25
C LEU A 103 7.76 27.37 12.05
N GLU A 104 6.91 28.39 12.23
CA GLU A 104 5.64 28.22 12.95
C GLU A 104 4.64 27.32 12.21
N LYS A 105 4.60 27.37 10.86
CA LYS A 105 3.80 26.43 10.06
C LYS A 105 4.35 25.01 10.15
N LEU A 106 5.68 24.85 10.14
CA LEU A 106 6.33 23.55 10.32
C LEU A 106 6.07 22.96 11.71
N LYS A 107 6.07 23.79 12.76
CA LYS A 107 5.68 23.37 14.12
C LYS A 107 4.22 22.92 14.20
N ALA A 108 3.31 23.55 13.46
CA ALA A 108 1.92 23.10 13.39
C ALA A 108 1.80 21.69 12.79
N PHE A 109 2.61 21.36 11.77
CA PHE A 109 2.72 20.00 11.27
C PHE A 109 3.30 19.04 12.30
N ASP A 110 4.31 19.46 13.08
CA ASP A 110 4.85 18.64 14.17
C ASP A 110 3.81 18.31 15.24
N VAL A 111 2.92 19.25 15.59
CA VAL A 111 1.79 18.99 16.49
C VAL A 111 0.86 17.95 15.89
N TYR A 112 0.43 18.13 14.64
CA TYR A 112 -0.42 17.17 13.94
C TYR A 112 0.22 15.77 13.84
N PHE A 113 1.50 15.70 13.48
CA PHE A 113 2.21 14.43 13.36
C PHE A 113 2.59 13.83 14.73
N SER A 114 2.76 14.63 15.78
CA SER A 114 2.94 14.13 17.15
C SER A 114 1.69 13.42 17.64
N TRP A 115 0.51 14.01 17.43
CA TRP A 115 -0.78 13.37 17.70
C TRP A 115 -0.95 12.08 16.89
N ARG A 116 -0.64 12.09 15.59
CA ARG A 116 -0.63 10.86 14.75
C ARG A 116 0.31 9.78 15.31
N ARG A 117 1.54 10.15 15.72
CA ARG A 117 2.53 9.21 16.28
C ARG A 117 2.13 8.69 17.67
N GLU A 118 1.48 9.52 18.49
CA GLU A 118 0.97 9.12 19.79
C GLU A 118 -0.21 8.15 19.66
N GLN A 119 -1.11 8.37 18.70
CA GLN A 119 -2.12 7.37 18.35
C GLN A 119 -1.47 6.06 17.89
N ALA A 120 -0.46 6.12 17.01
CA ALA A 120 0.28 4.93 16.58
C ALA A 120 0.98 4.21 17.75
N LYS A 121 1.49 4.93 18.76
CA LYS A 121 2.11 4.35 19.97
C LYS A 121 1.11 3.77 20.97
N MET A 122 -0.08 4.39 21.12
CA MET A 122 -1.16 3.79 21.90
C MET A 122 -1.65 2.49 21.25
N ASN A 123 -1.68 2.44 19.92
CA ASN A 123 -2.10 1.28 19.14
C ASN A 123 -0.99 0.22 18.97
N SER A 124 0.27 0.54 19.30
CA SER A 124 1.40 -0.40 19.32
C SER A 124 1.59 -1.13 20.66
N LYS A 125 0.72 -0.92 21.67
CA LYS A 125 0.65 -1.82 22.83
C LYS A 125 0.08 -3.17 22.39
N ARG A 126 0.97 -4.03 21.88
CA ARG A 126 0.81 -5.46 21.55
C ARG A 126 -0.63 -5.97 21.64
N HIS A 127 -1.44 -5.70 20.61
CA HIS A 127 -2.47 -6.66 20.30
C HIS A 127 -1.75 -7.91 19.77
N SER A 128 -1.87 -9.04 20.49
CA SER A 128 -1.45 -10.33 19.96
C SER A 128 -2.04 -10.52 18.56
N SER A 129 -1.24 -10.99 17.60
CA SER A 129 -1.71 -11.21 16.22
C SER A 129 -3.06 -11.94 16.23
N PRO A 130 -4.08 -11.45 15.51
CA PRO A 130 -5.40 -12.03 15.56
C PRO A 130 -5.35 -13.45 15.00
N MET A 131 -5.91 -14.40 15.74
CA MET A 131 -5.88 -15.83 15.44
C MET A 131 -7.30 -16.35 15.29
N VAL A 132 -7.63 -16.94 14.15
CA VAL A 132 -8.96 -17.55 13.91
C VAL A 132 -8.81 -19.01 13.52
N SER A 133 -9.67 -19.86 14.08
CA SER A 133 -9.71 -21.29 13.76
C SER A 133 -10.94 -21.58 12.91
N LEU A 134 -10.77 -22.11 11.71
CA LEU A 134 -11.81 -22.58 10.79
C LEU A 134 -11.88 -24.12 10.84
N SER A 135 -12.90 -24.71 10.20
CA SER A 135 -12.94 -26.17 10.02
C SER A 135 -11.80 -26.69 9.13
N THR A 136 -11.27 -25.85 8.25
CA THR A 136 -10.17 -26.18 7.33
C THR A 136 -8.79 -25.91 7.90
N GLY A 137 -8.67 -25.18 9.02
CA GLY A 137 -7.38 -24.91 9.65
C GLY A 137 -7.34 -23.58 10.40
N ARG A 138 -6.16 -23.20 10.89
CA ARG A 138 -5.96 -21.95 11.65
C ARG A 138 -5.27 -20.89 10.80
N LEU A 139 -5.65 -19.64 11.02
CA LEU A 139 -5.11 -18.47 10.35
C LEU A 139 -4.55 -17.47 11.38
N ARG A 140 -3.44 -16.83 11.04
CA ARG A 140 -2.87 -15.69 11.76
C ARG A 140 -2.97 -14.44 10.88
N GLY A 141 -3.77 -13.47 11.31
CA GLY A 141 -3.89 -12.17 10.64
C GLY A 141 -2.97 -11.10 11.22
N SER A 142 -3.26 -9.85 10.87
CA SER A 142 -2.61 -8.63 11.37
C SER A 142 -3.65 -7.65 11.91
N ILE A 143 -3.23 -6.70 12.73
CA ILE A 143 -4.07 -5.57 13.17
C ILE A 143 -3.48 -4.29 12.60
N THR A 144 -4.30 -3.50 11.92
CA THR A 144 -3.87 -2.21 11.39
C THR A 144 -3.69 -1.20 12.52
N PRO A 145 -2.98 -0.08 12.30
CA PRO A 145 -2.83 0.96 13.31
C PRO A 145 -4.17 1.46 13.86
N ASP A 146 -5.25 1.42 13.08
CA ASP A 146 -6.58 1.89 13.50
C ASP A 146 -7.42 0.80 14.21
N GLY A 147 -6.84 -0.38 14.50
CA GLY A 147 -7.48 -1.45 15.27
C GLY A 147 -8.31 -2.45 14.45
N VAL A 148 -8.34 -2.32 13.13
CA VAL A 148 -8.99 -3.28 12.23
C VAL A 148 -8.16 -4.54 12.15
N ALA A 149 -8.75 -5.72 12.38
CA ALA A 149 -8.06 -6.98 12.11
C ALA A 149 -8.26 -7.40 10.65
N VAL A 150 -7.18 -7.87 10.04
CA VAL A 150 -7.09 -8.18 8.62
C VAL A 150 -6.52 -9.58 8.42
N PHE A 151 -7.20 -10.39 7.64
CA PHE A 151 -6.80 -11.73 7.25
C PHE A 151 -6.82 -11.83 5.73
N LYS A 152 -5.67 -12.08 5.11
CA LYS A 152 -5.47 -12.11 3.66
C LYS A 152 -5.16 -13.52 3.17
N ASN A 153 -5.33 -13.74 1.87
CA ASN A 153 -4.94 -15.00 1.20
C ASN A 153 -5.55 -16.25 1.85
N ILE A 154 -6.87 -16.19 2.09
CA ILE A 154 -7.63 -17.30 2.66
C ILE A 154 -8.22 -18.12 1.51
N PRO A 155 -7.86 -19.40 1.33
CA PRO A 155 -8.41 -20.21 0.27
C PRO A 155 -9.89 -20.52 0.52
N PHE A 156 -10.75 -20.21 -0.44
CA PHE A 156 -12.17 -20.55 -0.40
C PHE A 156 -12.53 -21.73 -1.31
N ALA A 157 -11.59 -22.18 -2.15
CA ALA A 157 -11.69 -23.34 -3.01
C ALA A 157 -10.30 -24.01 -3.18
N GLN A 158 -10.28 -25.20 -3.77
CA GLN A 158 -9.04 -25.84 -4.24
C GLN A 158 -8.45 -25.09 -5.43
N PRO A 159 -7.11 -25.11 -5.61
CA PRO A 159 -6.46 -24.51 -6.77
C PRO A 159 -7.00 -25.12 -8.08
N PRO A 160 -7.53 -24.32 -9.03
CA PRO A 160 -8.13 -24.80 -10.28
C PRO A 160 -7.08 -25.14 -11.35
N VAL A 161 -6.05 -25.90 -10.96
CA VAL A 161 -4.91 -26.28 -11.81
C VAL A 161 -5.04 -27.70 -12.35
N GLY A 162 -4.34 -27.99 -13.45
CA GLY A 162 -4.28 -29.34 -14.02
C GLY A 162 -5.67 -29.87 -14.35
N GLN A 163 -6.06 -30.99 -13.74
CA GLN A 163 -7.37 -31.62 -13.95
C GLN A 163 -8.56 -30.81 -13.40
N LEU A 164 -8.30 -29.82 -12.53
CA LEU A 164 -9.31 -28.90 -12.02
C LEU A 164 -9.46 -27.64 -12.89
N ARG A 165 -8.62 -27.47 -13.92
CA ARG A 165 -8.79 -26.39 -14.90
C ARG A 165 -10.10 -26.62 -15.65
N TRP A 166 -10.89 -25.55 -15.78
CA TRP A 166 -12.24 -25.59 -16.37
C TRP A 166 -13.18 -26.61 -15.72
N ARG A 167 -13.08 -26.75 -14.40
CA ARG A 167 -14.04 -27.49 -13.56
C ARG A 167 -14.72 -26.57 -12.56
N GLU A 168 -15.85 -27.02 -12.03
CA GLU A 168 -16.48 -26.40 -10.85
C GLU A 168 -15.48 -26.33 -9.69
N PRO A 169 -15.48 -25.23 -8.92
CA PRO A 169 -14.60 -25.09 -7.78
C PRO A 169 -15.00 -26.07 -6.68
N LEU A 170 -14.02 -26.84 -6.19
CA LEU A 170 -14.20 -27.71 -5.05
C LEU A 170 -13.89 -26.97 -3.75
N PRO A 171 -14.56 -27.28 -2.63
CA PRO A 171 -14.22 -26.73 -1.32
C PRO A 171 -12.73 -26.93 -0.98
N PRO A 172 -12.13 -26.00 -0.23
CA PRO A 172 -10.70 -26.02 0.05
C PRO A 172 -10.36 -27.21 0.95
N LYS A 173 -9.22 -27.85 0.69
CA LYS A 173 -8.73 -28.94 1.54
C LYS A 173 -8.29 -28.38 2.90
N PRO A 174 -8.52 -29.11 4.00
CA PRO A 174 -7.94 -28.74 5.29
C PRO A 174 -6.41 -28.71 5.25
N TRP A 175 -5.80 -27.84 6.04
CA TRP A 175 -4.35 -27.77 6.26
C TRP A 175 -4.01 -27.94 7.75
N THR A 176 -2.80 -28.40 8.02
CA THR A 176 -2.26 -28.52 9.37
C THR A 176 -1.48 -27.26 9.76
N GLY A 177 -1.35 -27.00 11.07
CA GLY A 177 -0.59 -25.85 11.56
C GLY A 177 -1.37 -24.53 11.53
N VAL A 178 -0.65 -23.42 11.32
CA VAL A 178 -1.18 -22.06 11.24
C VAL A 178 -0.72 -21.45 9.92
N ARG A 179 -1.67 -21.07 9.06
CA ARG A 179 -1.38 -20.36 7.82
C ARG A 179 -1.23 -18.88 8.12
N ASP A 180 -0.19 -18.28 7.54
CA ASP A 180 0.03 -16.85 7.61
C ASP A 180 -0.95 -16.14 6.67
N ALA A 181 -1.78 -15.27 7.23
CA ALA A 181 -2.80 -14.49 6.55
C ALA A 181 -2.49 -12.97 6.66
N THR A 182 -1.22 -12.61 6.73
CA THR A 182 -0.78 -11.20 6.82
C THR A 182 -0.44 -10.57 5.46
N ALA A 183 -0.23 -11.37 4.42
CA ALA A 183 0.10 -10.93 3.07
C ALA A 183 -0.97 -11.38 2.05
N PHE A 184 -1.18 -10.56 1.01
CA PHE A 184 -2.02 -10.96 -0.12
C PHE A 184 -1.38 -12.09 -0.92
N GLY A 185 -2.20 -12.95 -1.51
CA GLY A 185 -1.71 -13.93 -2.49
C GLY A 185 -1.77 -13.39 -3.92
N PRO A 186 -1.57 -14.24 -4.93
CA PRO A 186 -1.55 -13.83 -6.33
C PRO A 186 -2.92 -13.42 -6.90
N MET A 187 -2.92 -12.55 -7.89
CA MET A 187 -4.08 -12.31 -8.76
C MET A 187 -4.35 -13.54 -9.63
N CYS A 188 -5.58 -13.72 -10.09
CA CYS A 188 -5.87 -14.71 -11.15
C CYS A 188 -5.18 -14.29 -12.46
N HIS A 189 -4.73 -15.26 -13.26
CA HIS A 189 -4.08 -14.99 -14.55
C HIS A 189 -4.88 -14.02 -15.42
N GLN A 190 -4.21 -12.94 -15.82
CA GLN A 190 -4.72 -11.84 -16.65
C GLN A 190 -3.55 -11.09 -17.29
N ASN A 191 -3.84 -10.25 -18.28
CA ASN A 191 -2.83 -9.47 -19.00
C ASN A 191 -2.76 -8.00 -18.54
N ASP A 192 -3.67 -7.54 -17.70
CA ASP A 192 -3.85 -6.14 -17.37
C ASP A 192 -2.83 -5.61 -16.34
N ASN A 193 -2.89 -6.05 -15.09
CA ASN A 193 -2.07 -5.50 -14.01
C ASN A 193 -0.83 -6.35 -13.70
N GLN A 194 0.28 -6.06 -14.37
CA GLN A 194 1.56 -6.79 -14.19
C GLN A 194 2.33 -6.47 -12.90
N ASN A 195 1.81 -5.59 -12.04
CA ASN A 195 2.51 -5.17 -10.82
C ASN A 195 2.38 -6.19 -9.67
N PHE A 196 1.51 -7.18 -9.80
CA PHE A 196 1.29 -8.21 -8.78
C PHE A 196 1.56 -9.61 -9.35
N PRO A 197 1.94 -10.59 -8.50
CA PRO A 197 2.09 -11.98 -8.93
C PRO A 197 0.76 -12.54 -9.46
N HIS A 198 0.83 -13.30 -10.56
CA HIS A 198 -0.30 -14.02 -11.13
C HIS A 198 -0.16 -15.53 -10.94
N SER A 199 -1.27 -16.23 -10.74
CA SER A 199 -1.31 -17.69 -10.66
C SER A 199 -2.68 -18.22 -11.05
N GLU A 200 -2.75 -19.47 -11.51
CA GLU A 200 -4.02 -20.22 -11.56
C GLU A 200 -4.49 -20.59 -10.14
N ASP A 201 -3.57 -20.77 -9.18
CA ASP A 201 -3.88 -20.89 -7.76
C ASP A 201 -4.22 -19.52 -7.17
N CYS A 202 -5.40 -19.02 -7.50
CA CYS A 202 -5.85 -17.67 -7.16
C CYS A 202 -7.19 -17.61 -6.41
N LEU A 203 -7.83 -18.75 -6.12
CA LEU A 203 -9.15 -18.82 -5.48
C LEU A 203 -9.11 -18.58 -3.97
N GLN A 204 -8.86 -17.32 -3.64
CA GLN A 204 -8.64 -16.80 -2.30
C GLN A 204 -9.43 -15.52 -2.07
N LEU A 205 -9.74 -15.27 -0.80
CA LEU A 205 -10.42 -14.08 -0.32
C LEU A 205 -9.65 -13.44 0.84
N ASN A 206 -10.01 -12.20 1.15
CA ASN A 206 -9.47 -11.41 2.24
C ASN A 206 -10.62 -10.89 3.10
N VAL A 207 -10.39 -10.77 4.41
CA VAL A 207 -11.40 -10.36 5.40
C VAL A 207 -10.84 -9.24 6.27
N TRP A 208 -11.61 -8.14 6.37
CA TRP A 208 -11.38 -7.05 7.32
C TRP A 208 -12.50 -7.07 8.36
N THR A 209 -12.13 -7.04 9.63
CA THR A 209 -13.07 -7.00 10.75
C THR A 209 -12.84 -5.76 11.62
N PRO A 210 -13.90 -5.04 12.04
CA PRO A 210 -13.77 -3.72 12.65
C PRO A 210 -12.85 -3.66 13.88
N ARG A 211 -12.77 -4.76 14.63
CA ARG A 211 -11.99 -4.91 15.86
C ARG A 211 -11.73 -6.38 16.16
N TRP A 212 -10.76 -6.66 17.03
CA TRP A 212 -10.45 -8.03 17.44
C TRP A 212 -10.18 -8.16 18.94
N PRO A 213 -10.77 -9.15 19.64
CA PRO A 213 -11.85 -10.04 19.19
C PRO A 213 -13.20 -9.30 19.07
N MET A 214 -14.08 -9.79 18.19
CA MET A 214 -15.44 -9.27 18.07
C MET A 214 -16.33 -9.78 19.21
N LYS A 215 -17.12 -8.88 19.81
CA LYS A 215 -18.07 -9.22 20.91
C LYS A 215 -19.47 -9.56 20.41
N SER A 216 -19.84 -9.04 19.24
CA SER A 216 -21.14 -9.22 18.60
C SER A 216 -20.94 -9.39 17.11
N ARG A 217 -21.90 -10.02 16.43
CA ARG A 217 -21.88 -10.10 14.97
C ARG A 217 -22.32 -8.78 14.36
N VAL A 218 -21.75 -8.42 13.22
CA VAL A 218 -22.07 -7.22 12.45
C VAL A 218 -22.37 -7.57 10.99
N PRO A 219 -23.01 -6.67 10.20
CA PRO A 219 -23.28 -6.93 8.79
C PRO A 219 -22.01 -7.26 7.99
N VAL A 220 -22.16 -8.06 6.95
CA VAL A 220 -21.07 -8.49 6.07
C VAL A 220 -21.27 -7.91 4.68
N MET A 221 -20.22 -7.32 4.11
CA MET A 221 -20.19 -6.84 2.73
C MET A 221 -19.18 -7.67 1.93
N VAL A 222 -19.61 -8.32 0.84
CA VAL A 222 -18.76 -9.14 -0.03
C VAL A 222 -18.61 -8.46 -1.39
N TRP A 223 -17.39 -8.08 -1.73
CA TRP A 223 -17.03 -7.35 -2.94
C TRP A 223 -16.61 -8.29 -4.06
N PHE A 224 -17.28 -8.18 -5.21
CA PHE A 224 -16.85 -8.74 -6.49
C PHE A 224 -16.32 -7.61 -7.39
N HIS A 225 -15.06 -7.71 -7.79
CA HIS A 225 -14.40 -6.67 -8.57
C HIS A 225 -14.91 -6.63 -10.02
N GLY A 226 -14.71 -5.49 -10.69
CA GLY A 226 -14.94 -5.35 -12.14
C GLY A 226 -13.80 -5.91 -12.98
N GLY A 227 -13.64 -5.39 -14.20
CA GLY A 227 -12.57 -5.81 -15.13
C GLY A 227 -13.04 -6.66 -16.30
N GLY A 228 -14.32 -6.54 -16.69
CA GLY A 228 -14.88 -7.21 -17.87
C GLY A 228 -14.85 -8.73 -17.81
N ASN A 229 -14.62 -9.32 -16.64
CA ASN A 229 -14.31 -10.74 -16.46
C ASN A 229 -13.02 -11.21 -17.18
N PHE A 230 -12.12 -10.29 -17.54
CA PHE A 230 -10.78 -10.57 -18.10
C PHE A 230 -9.64 -10.06 -17.21
N ALA A 231 -9.94 -9.16 -16.27
CA ALA A 231 -8.98 -8.51 -15.38
C ALA A 231 -9.61 -8.24 -14.00
N GLY A 232 -8.80 -7.72 -13.08
CA GLY A 232 -9.18 -7.32 -11.73
C GLY A 232 -8.77 -8.32 -10.65
N SER A 233 -8.76 -7.87 -9.39
CA SER A 233 -8.55 -8.74 -8.23
C SER A 233 -9.02 -8.13 -6.91
N GLY A 234 -9.42 -8.99 -5.97
CA GLY A 234 -9.67 -8.61 -4.58
C GLY A 234 -8.43 -8.16 -3.79
N VAL A 235 -7.23 -8.20 -4.38
CA VAL A 235 -5.98 -7.74 -3.75
C VAL A 235 -5.63 -6.28 -4.08
N GLU A 236 -6.35 -5.66 -5.01
CA GLU A 236 -6.02 -4.32 -5.47
C GLU A 236 -6.15 -3.28 -4.35
N PRO A 237 -5.20 -2.33 -4.22
CA PRO A 237 -5.25 -1.30 -3.19
C PRO A 237 -6.54 -0.47 -3.20
N LEU A 238 -7.16 -0.30 -4.38
CA LEU A 238 -8.43 0.41 -4.56
C LEU A 238 -9.57 -0.20 -3.71
N PHE A 239 -9.55 -1.52 -3.49
CA PHE A 239 -10.60 -2.24 -2.77
C PHE A 239 -10.20 -2.59 -1.33
N ASN A 240 -9.22 -1.88 -0.75
CA ASN A 240 -8.85 -2.10 0.64
C ASN A 240 -10.05 -1.85 1.58
N GLY A 241 -10.52 -2.93 2.23
CA GLY A 241 -11.71 -2.91 3.09
C GLY A 241 -11.55 -2.19 4.43
N GLU A 242 -10.37 -1.68 4.77
CA GLU A 242 -10.09 -1.10 6.09
C GLU A 242 -11.01 0.08 6.43
N THR A 243 -11.23 1.00 5.49
CA THR A 243 -12.10 2.16 5.75
C THR A 243 -13.54 1.74 6.02
N LEU A 244 -14.10 0.86 5.20
CA LEU A 244 -15.45 0.34 5.40
C LEU A 244 -15.56 -0.44 6.73
N ALA A 245 -14.57 -1.26 7.06
CA ALA A 245 -14.58 -2.03 8.30
C ALA A 245 -14.61 -1.14 9.56
N ARG A 246 -13.94 0.03 9.53
CA ARG A 246 -14.03 1.00 10.64
C ARG A 246 -15.43 1.54 10.88
N HIS A 247 -16.32 1.48 9.88
CA HIS A 247 -17.73 1.83 10.01
C HIS A 247 -18.61 0.68 10.54
N GLY A 248 -18.00 -0.37 11.10
CA GLY A 248 -18.74 -1.38 11.87
C GLY A 248 -19.30 -2.52 11.04
N VAL A 249 -18.72 -2.81 9.88
CA VAL A 249 -19.07 -3.96 9.02
C VAL A 249 -17.87 -4.89 8.84
N VAL A 250 -18.11 -6.17 8.58
CA VAL A 250 -17.07 -7.08 8.08
C VAL A 250 -17.03 -6.96 6.56
N VAL A 251 -15.84 -6.75 5.99
CA VAL A 251 -15.65 -6.62 4.55
C VAL A 251 -14.89 -7.83 4.04
N VAL A 252 -15.37 -8.41 2.94
CA VAL A 252 -14.73 -9.52 2.24
C VAL A 252 -14.43 -9.07 0.81
N THR A 253 -13.17 -9.19 0.37
CA THR A 253 -12.82 -9.09 -1.05
C THR A 253 -12.40 -10.45 -1.56
N THR A 254 -12.70 -10.76 -2.82
CA THR A 254 -12.46 -12.08 -3.38
C THR A 254 -11.89 -12.01 -4.78
N ASN A 255 -11.08 -13.00 -5.11
CA ASN A 255 -10.74 -13.32 -6.49
C ASN A 255 -11.76 -14.31 -7.07
N TYR A 256 -11.82 -14.40 -8.39
CA TYR A 256 -12.50 -15.46 -9.13
C TYR A 256 -11.78 -15.65 -10.48
N ARG A 257 -11.89 -16.83 -11.12
CA ARG A 257 -11.19 -17.06 -12.40
C ARG A 257 -11.68 -16.10 -13.48
N LEU A 258 -10.75 -15.68 -14.34
CA LEU A 258 -10.96 -14.67 -15.38
C LEU A 258 -10.66 -15.23 -16.78
N GLY A 259 -11.11 -14.53 -17.80
CA GLY A 259 -10.86 -14.79 -19.21
C GLY A 259 -11.09 -16.25 -19.58
N ILE A 260 -10.15 -16.83 -20.33
CA ILE A 260 -10.24 -18.23 -20.74
C ILE A 260 -10.25 -19.21 -19.56
N PHE A 261 -9.69 -18.87 -18.40
CA PHE A 261 -9.70 -19.78 -17.24
C PHE A 261 -11.06 -19.82 -16.55
N GLY A 262 -11.77 -18.69 -16.52
CA GLY A 262 -13.08 -18.57 -15.86
C GLY A 262 -14.27 -18.82 -16.77
N PHE A 263 -14.14 -18.50 -18.06
CA PHE A 263 -15.30 -18.34 -18.94
C PHE A 263 -15.20 -19.08 -20.28
N PHE A 264 -14.28 -20.05 -20.38
CA PHE A 264 -14.17 -20.87 -21.58
C PHE A 264 -15.30 -21.89 -21.69
N ALA A 265 -16.13 -21.73 -22.72
CA ALA A 265 -17.16 -22.69 -23.11
C ALA A 265 -16.67 -23.52 -24.30
N HIS A 266 -16.86 -24.84 -24.23
CA HIS A 266 -16.47 -25.75 -25.30
C HIS A 266 -17.37 -27.01 -25.30
N PRO A 267 -17.78 -27.55 -26.48
CA PRO A 267 -18.65 -28.73 -26.55
C PRO A 267 -18.16 -29.94 -25.74
N GLU A 268 -16.86 -30.24 -25.76
CA GLU A 268 -16.30 -31.33 -24.96
C GLU A 268 -16.38 -31.07 -23.45
N LEU A 269 -16.26 -29.81 -23.01
CA LEU A 269 -16.44 -29.46 -21.60
C LEU A 269 -17.91 -29.57 -21.20
N THR A 270 -18.82 -29.12 -22.07
CA THR A 270 -20.27 -29.29 -21.92
C THR A 270 -20.62 -30.77 -21.80
N LYS A 271 -20.08 -31.63 -22.66
CA LYS A 271 -20.31 -33.09 -22.62
C LYS A 271 -19.76 -33.74 -21.36
N ALA A 272 -18.60 -33.30 -20.88
CA ALA A 272 -17.97 -33.83 -19.67
C ALA A 272 -18.55 -33.27 -18.35
N SER A 273 -19.45 -32.28 -18.43
CA SER A 273 -20.10 -31.66 -17.28
C SER A 273 -21.38 -32.39 -16.92
N VAL A 274 -21.62 -32.58 -15.62
CA VAL A 274 -22.88 -33.16 -15.10
C VAL A 274 -24.10 -32.28 -15.40
N HIS A 275 -23.87 -31.00 -15.68
CA HIS A 275 -24.92 -30.04 -16.01
C HIS A 275 -25.17 -29.91 -17.52
N HIS A 276 -24.43 -30.62 -18.36
CA HIS A 276 -24.46 -30.45 -19.82
C HIS A 276 -24.28 -28.97 -20.23
N ALA A 277 -23.38 -28.26 -19.54
CA ALA A 277 -23.08 -26.84 -19.73
C ALA A 277 -21.60 -26.54 -19.38
N SER A 278 -21.02 -25.50 -19.98
CA SER A 278 -19.68 -25.00 -19.69
C SER A 278 -19.60 -23.47 -19.82
N GLY A 279 -18.56 -22.85 -19.26
CA GLY A 279 -18.26 -21.42 -19.48
C GLY A 279 -18.59 -20.44 -18.34
N ASN A 280 -19.12 -20.90 -17.21
CA ASN A 280 -19.46 -20.03 -16.06
C ASN A 280 -18.65 -20.35 -14.80
N TYR A 281 -17.41 -20.85 -14.96
CA TYR A 281 -16.59 -21.27 -13.83
C TYR A 281 -16.22 -20.11 -12.90
N GLY A 282 -16.03 -18.90 -13.43
CA GLY A 282 -15.81 -17.69 -12.64
C GLY A 282 -17.00 -17.36 -11.72
N LEU A 283 -18.24 -17.44 -12.23
CA LEU A 283 -19.45 -17.28 -11.40
C LEU A 283 -19.58 -18.38 -10.36
N MET A 284 -19.22 -19.62 -10.72
CA MET A 284 -19.20 -20.73 -9.77
C MET A 284 -18.17 -20.51 -8.65
N ASP A 285 -17.02 -19.88 -8.94
CA ASP A 285 -16.03 -19.48 -7.93
C ASP A 285 -16.63 -18.49 -6.94
N GLN A 286 -17.37 -17.50 -7.43
CA GLN A 286 -18.06 -16.52 -6.60
C GLN A 286 -19.12 -17.18 -5.70
N ILE A 287 -19.91 -18.12 -6.24
CA ILE A 287 -20.85 -18.94 -5.44
C ILE A 287 -20.10 -19.70 -4.35
N GLN A 288 -18.95 -20.31 -4.68
CA GLN A 288 -18.14 -21.04 -3.71
C GLN A 288 -17.53 -20.11 -2.64
N ALA A 289 -17.14 -18.88 -2.99
CA ALA A 289 -16.74 -17.85 -2.03
C ALA A 289 -17.90 -17.46 -1.10
N LEU A 290 -19.12 -17.29 -1.61
CA LEU A 290 -20.31 -17.01 -0.80
C LEU A 290 -20.66 -18.16 0.14
N ARG A 291 -20.52 -19.41 -0.31
CA ARG A 291 -20.65 -20.60 0.54
C ARG A 291 -19.62 -20.58 1.67
N TRP A 292 -18.37 -20.24 1.35
CA TRP A 292 -17.33 -20.07 2.36
C TRP A 292 -17.69 -18.97 3.37
N VAL A 293 -18.16 -17.81 2.91
CA VAL A 293 -18.59 -16.70 3.78
C VAL A 293 -19.70 -17.17 4.72
N LYS A 294 -20.74 -17.81 4.18
CA LYS A 294 -21.86 -18.32 4.98
C LYS A 294 -21.40 -19.27 6.10
N GLN A 295 -20.42 -20.12 5.83
CA GLN A 295 -19.91 -21.12 6.76
C GLN A 295 -18.93 -20.56 7.79
N ASN A 296 -18.15 -19.54 7.43
CA ASN A 296 -16.97 -19.14 8.20
C ASN A 296 -17.04 -17.74 8.80
N ILE A 297 -17.81 -16.80 8.22
CA ILE A 297 -17.69 -15.38 8.55
C ILE A 297 -18.06 -15.05 10.00
N ALA A 298 -18.89 -15.87 10.64
CA ALA A 298 -19.21 -15.78 12.06
C ALA A 298 -17.97 -15.81 12.96
N ARG A 299 -16.91 -16.53 12.55
CA ARG A 299 -15.64 -16.63 13.28
C ARG A 299 -14.79 -15.35 13.18
N PHE A 300 -15.11 -14.49 12.22
CA PHE A 300 -14.52 -13.17 12.04
C PHE A 300 -15.40 -12.05 12.64
N GLY A 301 -16.52 -12.42 13.27
CA GLY A 301 -17.51 -11.49 13.82
C GLY A 301 -18.50 -10.94 12.81
N GLY A 302 -18.60 -11.51 11.61
CA GLY A 302 -19.67 -11.20 10.66
C GLY A 302 -20.96 -11.95 10.99
N ASP A 303 -22.10 -11.41 10.60
CA ASP A 303 -23.38 -12.11 10.67
C ASP A 303 -23.65 -12.87 9.36
N PRO A 304 -23.59 -14.22 9.35
CA PRO A 304 -23.89 -14.99 8.14
C PRO A 304 -25.37 -14.87 7.71
N ALA A 305 -26.25 -14.33 8.54
CA ALA A 305 -27.65 -14.05 8.17
C ALA A 305 -27.86 -12.64 7.59
N ASN A 306 -26.85 -11.77 7.65
CA ASN A 306 -26.91 -10.39 7.15
C ASN A 306 -25.72 -10.09 6.25
N VAL A 307 -25.78 -10.65 5.03
CA VAL A 307 -24.74 -10.55 4.01
C VAL A 307 -25.26 -9.75 2.84
N THR A 308 -24.53 -8.70 2.45
CA THR A 308 -24.75 -7.91 1.25
C THR A 308 -23.63 -8.18 0.26
N ILE A 309 -23.97 -8.58 -0.97
CA ILE A 309 -23.02 -8.67 -2.09
C ILE A 309 -23.08 -7.37 -2.89
N PHE A 310 -21.93 -6.91 -3.39
CA PHE A 310 -21.85 -5.68 -4.18
C PHE A 310 -20.65 -5.75 -5.13
N GLY A 311 -20.73 -5.02 -6.24
CA GLY A 311 -19.72 -5.04 -7.30
C GLY A 311 -19.87 -3.85 -8.24
N GLU A 312 -18.86 -3.65 -9.09
CA GLU A 312 -18.82 -2.61 -10.11
C GLU A 312 -18.51 -3.24 -11.48
N SER A 313 -19.05 -2.66 -12.56
CA SER A 313 -18.86 -3.15 -13.94
C SER A 313 -19.20 -4.64 -14.07
N ALA A 314 -18.27 -5.49 -14.51
CA ALA A 314 -18.45 -6.93 -14.57
C ALA A 314 -18.83 -7.53 -13.20
N GLY A 315 -18.29 -7.02 -12.09
CA GLY A 315 -18.68 -7.45 -10.76
C GLY A 315 -20.14 -7.10 -10.42
N ALA A 316 -20.68 -5.99 -10.96
CA ALA A 316 -22.10 -5.67 -10.83
C ALA A 316 -22.99 -6.59 -11.69
N ALA A 317 -22.53 -6.93 -12.90
CA ALA A 317 -23.19 -7.91 -13.75
C ALA A 317 -23.21 -9.30 -13.11
N ASP A 318 -22.10 -9.70 -12.51
CA ASP A 318 -21.97 -10.96 -11.78
C ASP A 318 -22.87 -10.98 -10.54
N VAL A 319 -22.92 -9.89 -9.75
CA VAL A 319 -23.87 -9.74 -8.63
C VAL A 319 -25.32 -9.94 -9.06
N ASN A 320 -25.71 -9.44 -10.24
CA ASN A 320 -27.06 -9.63 -10.76
C ASN A 320 -27.33 -11.10 -11.19
N ALA A 321 -26.29 -11.87 -11.50
CA ALA A 321 -26.40 -13.27 -11.91
C ALA A 321 -26.43 -14.27 -10.73
N LEU A 322 -26.04 -13.85 -9.52
CA LEU A 322 -25.93 -14.65 -8.31
C LEU A 322 -27.21 -14.64 -7.46
#